data_AF-A0A7V0YG20-F1
#
_entry.id   AF-A0A7V0YG20-F1
#
_cell.length_a   1.000
_cell.length_b   1.000
_cell.length_c   1.000
_cell.angle_alpha   90.00
_cell.angle_beta   90.00
_cell.angle_gamma   90.00
#
_symmetry.space_group_name_H-M   'P 1'
#
loop_
_entity.id
_entity.type
_entity.pdbx_description
1 polymer ?
#
loop_
_entity_poly.entity_id
_entity_poly.type
_entity_poly.pdbx_seq_one_letter_code
_entity_poly.pdbx_strand_id
1 'polypeptide(L)'
;MAGFNDALRGYAFSVHQRDGFKCRYCGLDGTESFENWLSLSWDHLLPKGHPNRDNPDYIVTACMFCNTADNQYFKHAERRGLKIDGLTPEELVAQRLPYVQATRKVYHDFWVEKVSGRRSFPTDDSNGI
;
A
#
# COMPACT_ATOMS: atom_id res chain seq x y z
N MET A 1 -31.56 1.47 -0.98
CA MET A 1 -30.38 1.48 -1.86
C MET A 1 -29.46 0.36 -1.41
N ALA A 2 -29.07 -0.54 -2.30
CA ALA A 2 -28.11 -1.59 -1.96
C ALA A 2 -26.75 -0.93 -1.68
N GLY A 3 -26.24 -1.07 -0.45
CA GLY A 3 -24.94 -0.55 -0.08
C GLY A 3 -23.83 -1.33 -0.79
N PHE A 4 -22.75 -0.64 -1.16
CA PHE A 4 -21.54 -1.30 -1.67
C PHE A 4 -20.87 -2.10 -0.55
N ASN A 5 -20.35 -3.29 -0.87
CA ASN A 5 -19.69 -4.19 0.07
C ASN A 5 -18.19 -4.39 -0.22
N ASP A 6 -17.61 -3.58 -1.11
CA ASP A 6 -16.19 -3.56 -1.44
C ASP A 6 -15.44 -2.44 -0.70
N ALA A 7 -14.10 -2.48 -0.72
CA ALA A 7 -13.27 -1.49 -0.03
C ALA A 7 -13.44 -0.08 -0.62
N LEU A 8 -13.46 0.03 -1.94
CA LEU A 8 -13.39 1.33 -2.62
C LEU A 8 -14.67 2.14 -2.48
N ARG A 9 -15.84 1.48 -2.53
CA ARG A 9 -17.15 2.14 -2.52
C ARG A 9 -17.96 1.87 -1.24
N GLY A 10 -17.55 0.86 -0.47
CA GLY A 10 -18.27 0.35 0.69
C GLY A 10 -17.50 0.61 1.99
N TYR A 11 -17.09 -0.47 2.67
CA TYR A 11 -16.67 -0.44 4.07
C TYR A 11 -15.44 0.44 4.38
N ALA A 12 -14.58 0.70 3.39
CA ALA A 12 -13.38 1.53 3.59
C ALA A 12 -13.50 2.93 2.99
N PHE A 13 -14.63 3.28 2.36
CA PHE A 13 -14.78 4.57 1.68
C PHE A 13 -14.57 5.77 2.62
N SER A 14 -15.10 5.71 3.84
CA SER A 14 -14.90 6.78 4.84
C SER A 14 -13.43 6.91 5.29
N VAL A 15 -12.69 5.81 5.36
CA VAL A 15 -11.25 5.80 5.65
C VAL A 15 -10.47 6.42 4.49
N HIS A 16 -10.84 6.10 3.24
CA HIS A 16 -10.27 6.74 2.05
C HIS A 16 -10.52 8.24 2.04
N GLN A 17 -11.74 8.68 2.35
CA GLN A 17 -12.07 10.09 2.44
C GLN A 17 -11.29 10.81 3.54
N ARG A 18 -11.17 10.21 4.74
CA ARG A 18 -10.38 10.75 5.87
C ARG A 18 -8.92 10.95 5.47
N ASP A 19 -8.34 9.98 4.79
CA ASP A 19 -6.92 10.00 4.40
C ASP A 19 -6.67 10.75 3.08
N GLY A 20 -7.69 11.43 2.54
CA GLY A 20 -7.59 12.22 1.31
C GLY A 20 -7.33 11.37 0.06
N PHE A 21 -7.77 10.11 0.06
CA PHE A 21 -7.52 9.11 -0.99
C PHE A 21 -6.03 8.83 -1.24
N LYS A 22 -5.16 9.13 -0.26
CA LYS A 22 -3.72 8.89 -0.38
C LYS A 22 -3.30 7.68 0.44
N CYS A 23 -2.46 6.84 -0.15
CA CYS A 23 -1.81 5.77 0.59
C CYS A 23 -0.95 6.36 1.72
N ARG A 24 -1.24 5.99 2.97
CA ARG A 24 -0.53 6.45 4.17
C ARG A 24 0.93 5.98 4.27
N TYR A 25 1.38 5.12 3.36
CA TYR A 25 2.75 4.63 3.29
C TYR A 25 3.56 5.27 2.16
N CYS A 26 3.12 5.12 0.90
CA CYS A 26 3.90 5.58 -0.25
C CYS A 26 3.42 6.91 -0.83
N GLY A 27 2.30 7.46 -0.35
CA GLY A 27 1.74 8.70 -0.86
C GLY A 27 1.01 8.60 -2.20
N LEU A 28 0.85 7.39 -2.78
CA LEU A 28 0.05 7.20 -4.00
C LEU A 28 -1.32 7.87 -3.84
N ASP A 29 -1.64 8.77 -4.75
CA ASP A 29 -2.82 9.62 -4.69
C ASP A 29 -3.90 9.07 -5.63
N GLY A 30 -4.98 8.56 -5.04
CA GLY A 30 -6.12 8.02 -5.78
C GLY A 30 -6.92 9.07 -6.55
N THR A 31 -6.72 10.37 -6.29
CA THR A 31 -7.40 11.44 -7.03
C THR A 31 -6.72 11.77 -8.36
N GLU A 32 -5.47 11.32 -8.56
CA GLU A 32 -4.69 11.62 -9.77
C GLU A 32 -5.11 10.79 -10.98
N SER A 33 -5.58 9.55 -10.80
CA SER A 33 -6.07 8.70 -11.89
C SER A 33 -7.02 7.61 -11.41
N PHE A 34 -7.81 7.08 -12.34
CA PHE A 34 -8.70 5.94 -12.07
C PHE A 34 -7.90 4.70 -11.65
N GLU A 35 -6.73 4.47 -12.25
CA GLU A 35 -5.84 3.36 -11.93
C GLU A 35 -5.27 3.48 -10.52
N ASN A 36 -4.90 4.70 -10.10
CA ASN A 36 -4.45 4.96 -8.74
C ASN A 36 -5.59 4.70 -7.75
N TRP A 37 -6.80 5.19 -8.02
CA TRP A 37 -7.98 4.94 -7.19
C TRP A 37 -8.29 3.45 -7.08
N LEU A 38 -8.29 2.72 -8.20
CA LEU A 38 -8.49 1.26 -8.23
C LEU A 38 -7.42 0.49 -7.45
N SER A 39 -6.23 1.08 -7.28
CA SER A 39 -5.15 0.49 -6.49
C SER A 39 -5.32 0.66 -4.98
N LEU A 40 -6.28 1.47 -4.51
CA LEU A 40 -6.49 1.69 -3.09
C LEU A 40 -7.14 0.48 -2.41
N SER A 41 -6.80 0.32 -1.14
CA SER A 41 -7.29 -0.67 -0.22
C SER A 41 -7.19 -0.08 1.20
N TRP A 42 -7.56 -0.87 2.20
CA TRP A 42 -7.41 -0.52 3.60
C TRP A 42 -6.48 -1.50 4.32
N ASP A 43 -5.70 -0.98 5.25
CA ASP A 43 -4.74 -1.75 6.01
C ASP A 43 -5.00 -1.55 7.49
N HIS A 44 -4.98 -2.64 8.24
CA HIS A 44 -5.21 -2.60 9.68
C HIS A 44 -3.87 -2.47 10.38
N LEU A 45 -3.75 -1.48 11.27
CA LEU A 45 -2.53 -1.21 12.02
C LEU A 45 -2.32 -2.15 13.21
N LEU A 46 -3.37 -2.90 13.57
CA LEU A 46 -3.37 -3.82 14.71
C LEU A 46 -3.63 -5.28 14.27
N PRO A 47 -3.03 -6.26 14.97
CA PRO A 47 -3.12 -7.67 14.62
C PRO A 47 -4.53 -8.23 14.83
N LYS A 48 -4.83 -9.35 14.17
CA LYS A 48 -6.06 -10.12 14.41
C LYS A 48 -6.19 -10.46 15.90
N GLY A 49 -7.40 -10.28 16.44
CA GLY A 49 -7.70 -10.50 17.85
C GLY A 49 -7.45 -9.30 18.77
N HIS A 50 -6.79 -8.24 18.30
CA HIS A 50 -6.65 -7.02 19.08
C HIS A 50 -8.02 -6.29 19.22
N PRO A 51 -8.42 -5.80 20.40
CA PRO A 51 -9.75 -5.23 20.63
C PRO A 51 -10.04 -3.99 19.75
N ASN A 52 -9.04 -3.15 19.51
CA ASN A 52 -9.18 -1.97 18.65
C ASN A 52 -8.90 -2.24 17.16
N ARG A 53 -8.77 -3.51 16.75
CA ARG A 53 -8.40 -3.82 15.37
C ARG A 53 -9.36 -3.22 14.35
N ASP A 54 -10.66 -3.36 14.59
CA ASP A 54 -11.71 -2.91 13.67
C ASP A 54 -12.17 -1.48 13.99
N ASN A 55 -11.48 -0.76 14.88
CA ASN A 55 -11.69 0.66 15.08
C ASN A 55 -11.17 1.41 13.83
N PRO A 56 -12.01 2.22 13.15
CA PRO A 56 -11.59 2.99 11.98
C PRO A 56 -10.35 3.86 12.19
N ASP A 57 -10.08 4.35 13.41
CA ASP A 57 -8.87 5.13 13.72
C ASP A 57 -7.58 4.32 13.52
N TYR A 58 -7.66 2.99 13.68
CA TYR A 58 -6.54 2.05 13.51
C TYR A 58 -6.56 1.34 12.16
N ILE A 59 -7.36 1.83 11.22
CA ILE A 59 -7.40 1.38 9.84
C ILE A 59 -7.04 2.55 8.94
N VAL A 60 -6.14 2.33 7.99
CA VAL A 60 -5.62 3.38 7.11
C VAL A 60 -5.77 3.02 5.64
N THR A 61 -5.84 4.03 4.80
CA THR A 61 -5.77 3.90 3.35
C THR A 61 -4.37 3.46 2.95
N ALA A 62 -4.29 2.37 2.20
CA ALA A 62 -3.05 1.84 1.65
C ALA A 62 -3.27 1.39 0.21
N CYS A 63 -2.32 1.61 -0.69
CA CYS A 63 -2.39 0.92 -1.98
C CYS A 63 -2.23 -0.59 -1.77
N MET A 64 -2.77 -1.40 -2.68
CA MET A 64 -2.75 -2.87 -2.60
C MET A 64 -1.33 -3.42 -2.38
N PHE A 65 -0.32 -2.80 -3.01
CA PHE A 65 1.08 -3.17 -2.82
C PHE A 65 1.53 -2.91 -1.38
N CYS A 66 1.34 -1.69 -0.85
CA CYS A 66 1.79 -1.35 0.50
C CYS A 66 1.04 -2.12 1.59
N ASN A 67 -0.25 -2.41 1.38
CA ASN A 67 -1.05 -3.25 2.29
C ASN A 67 -0.41 -4.64 2.47
N THR A 68 0.12 -5.21 1.38
CA THR A 68 0.68 -6.58 1.36
C THR A 68 2.20 -6.65 1.41
N ALA A 69 2.90 -5.51 1.37
CA ALA A 69 4.37 -5.41 1.33
C ALA A 69 5.09 -6.11 2.49
N ASP A 70 4.41 -6.31 3.62
CA ASP A 70 4.89 -7.10 4.74
C ASP A 70 3.73 -7.86 5.40
N ASN A 71 3.16 -8.82 4.69
CA ASN A 71 2.02 -9.62 5.20
C ASN A 71 2.36 -10.48 6.44
N GLN A 72 3.64 -10.62 6.81
CA GLN A 72 4.11 -11.28 8.04
C GLN A 72 4.50 -10.26 9.12
N TYR A 73 4.17 -8.98 8.96
CA TYR A 73 4.56 -7.89 9.87
C TYR A 73 4.31 -8.24 11.34
N PHE A 74 3.07 -8.64 11.68
CA PHE A 74 2.70 -8.99 13.05
C PHE A 74 3.34 -10.31 13.53
N LYS A 75 3.56 -11.29 12.65
CA LYS A 75 4.29 -12.53 12.99
C LYS A 75 5.74 -12.24 13.37
N HIS A 76 6.30 -11.15 12.84
CA HIS A 76 7.69 -10.75 13.09
C HIS A 76 7.82 -9.67 14.17
N ALA A 77 6.72 -9.23 14.79
CA ALA A 77 6.72 -8.12 15.73
C ALA A 77 7.68 -8.33 16.91
N GLU A 78 7.60 -9.48 17.58
CA GLU A 78 8.46 -9.83 18.72
C GLU A 78 9.94 -9.83 18.33
N ARG A 79 10.31 -10.57 17.28
CA ARG A 79 11.69 -10.64 16.77
C ARG A 79 12.25 -9.27 16.36
N ARG A 80 11.39 -8.36 15.90
CA ARG A 80 11.75 -7.01 15.47
C ARG A 80 11.68 -5.98 16.60
N GLY A 81 11.26 -6.37 17.81
CA GLY A 81 11.09 -5.45 18.95
C GLY A 81 10.00 -4.40 18.72
N LEU A 82 8.97 -4.71 17.94
CA LEU A 82 7.89 -3.78 17.61
C LEU A 82 6.90 -3.66 18.77
N LYS A 83 6.45 -2.44 19.05
CA LYS A 83 5.38 -2.19 20.00
C LYS A 83 4.03 -2.19 19.27
N ILE A 84 3.06 -2.91 19.80
CA ILE A 84 1.70 -2.96 19.24
C ILE A 84 0.75 -2.11 20.08
N ASP A 85 0.81 -2.29 21.40
CA ASP A 85 -0.05 -1.57 22.34
C ASP A 85 0.47 -0.18 22.70
N GLY A 86 -0.46 0.72 23.03
CA GLY A 86 -0.15 2.05 23.54
C GLY A 86 0.36 3.05 22.49
N LEU A 87 0.39 2.67 21.21
CA LEU A 87 0.75 3.56 20.11
C LEU A 87 -0.49 4.18 19.45
N THR A 88 -0.33 5.42 19.02
CA THR A 88 -1.26 6.12 18.14
C THR A 88 -1.24 5.52 16.72
N PRO A 89 -2.29 5.74 15.91
CA PRO A 89 -2.29 5.36 14.50
C PRO A 89 -1.06 5.89 13.74
N GLU A 90 -0.67 7.13 13.98
CA GLU A 90 0.50 7.77 13.37
C GLU A 90 1.80 7.05 13.74
N GLU A 91 1.97 6.69 15.02
CA GLU A 91 3.15 5.94 15.48
C GLU A 91 3.18 4.52 14.91
N LEU A 92 2.04 3.85 14.80
CA LEU A 92 1.95 2.52 14.17
C LEU A 92 2.29 2.59 12.67
N VAL A 93 1.79 3.59 11.96
CA VAL A 93 2.17 3.84 10.55
C VAL A 93 3.67 4.11 10.45
N ALA A 94 4.22 4.98 11.30
CA ALA A 94 5.64 5.31 11.32
C ALA A 94 6.51 4.09 11.64
N GLN A 95 6.09 3.21 12.54
CA GLN A 95 6.79 1.98 12.89
C GLN A 95 6.77 0.96 11.72
N ARG A 96 5.66 0.88 10.97
CA ARG A 96 5.52 -0.05 9.83
C ARG A 96 6.18 0.47 8.56
N LEU A 97 6.28 1.79 8.39
CA LEU A 97 6.75 2.44 7.17
C LEU A 97 8.14 1.97 6.67
N PRO A 98 9.18 1.81 7.53
CA PRO A 98 10.49 1.33 7.07
C PRO A 98 10.45 -0.05 6.40
N TYR A 99 9.62 -0.96 6.90
CA TYR A 99 9.47 -2.31 6.33
C TYR A 99 8.76 -2.26 4.97
N VAL A 100 7.70 -1.45 4.86
CA VAL A 100 7.00 -1.23 3.60
C VAL A 100 7.94 -0.60 2.57
N GLN A 101 8.71 0.42 2.95
CA GLN A 101 9.67 1.08 2.06
C GLN A 101 10.82 0.16 1.64
N ALA A 102 11.33 -0.69 2.53
CA ALA A 102 12.34 -1.69 2.19
C ALA A 102 11.83 -2.66 1.12
N THR A 103 10.62 -3.21 1.28
CA THR A 103 10.00 -4.07 0.24
C THR A 103 9.79 -3.29 -1.06
N ARG A 104 9.28 -2.06 -1.01
CA ARG A 104 9.13 -1.21 -2.20
C ARG A 104 10.45 -1.03 -2.94
N LYS A 105 11.54 -0.77 -2.20
CA LYS A 105 12.86 -0.60 -2.79
C LYS A 105 13.31 -1.86 -3.53
N VAL A 106 13.17 -3.04 -2.93
CA VAL A 106 13.53 -4.32 -3.57
C VAL A 106 12.77 -4.51 -4.90
N TYR A 107 11.46 -4.24 -4.90
CA TYR A 107 10.64 -4.35 -6.12
C TYR A 107 11.01 -3.29 -7.16
N HIS A 108 11.29 -2.07 -6.73
CA HIS A 108 11.74 -1.00 -7.62
C HIS A 108 13.09 -1.33 -8.26
N ASP A 109 14.07 -1.79 -7.48
CA ASP A 109 15.38 -2.20 -7.98
C ASP A 109 15.24 -3.32 -9.02
N PHE A 110 14.41 -4.33 -8.74
CA PHE A 110 14.11 -5.39 -9.71
C PHE A 110 13.44 -4.86 -10.97
N TRP A 111 12.48 -3.94 -10.84
CA TRP A 111 11.80 -3.33 -11.97
C TRP A 111 12.78 -2.55 -12.85
N VAL A 112 13.67 -1.73 -12.26
CA VAL A 112 14.72 -1.00 -12.99
C VAL A 112 15.66 -1.96 -13.72
N GLU A 113 16.09 -3.03 -13.05
CA GLU A 113 17.07 -3.97 -13.60
C GLU A 113 16.49 -4.85 -14.71
N LYS A 114 15.24 -5.32 -14.54
CA LYS A 114 14.68 -6.42 -15.34
C LYS A 114 13.47 -6.05 -16.19
N VAL A 115 12.76 -4.96 -15.88
CA VAL A 115 11.44 -4.66 -16.46
C VAL A 115 11.40 -3.34 -17.23
N SER A 116 11.98 -2.26 -16.71
CA SER A 116 11.89 -0.91 -17.28
C SER A 116 12.70 -0.73 -18.58
N GLY A 117 13.03 -1.83 -19.24
CA GLY A 117 14.08 -1.95 -20.24
C GLY A 117 14.06 -0.89 -21.33
N ARG A 118 15.30 -0.51 -21.71
CA ARG A 118 15.66 -0.08 -23.06
C ARG A 118 14.79 -0.79 -24.09
N ARG A 119 14.01 -0.01 -24.84
CA ARG A 119 13.48 -0.46 -26.13
C ARG A 119 14.63 -0.40 -27.13
N SER A 120 15.32 -1.52 -27.38
CA SER A 120 15.96 -1.70 -28.69
C SER A 120 14.83 -2.12 -29.63
N PHE A 121 14.24 -1.15 -30.33
CA PHE A 121 13.53 -1.46 -31.56
C PHE A 121 14.57 -1.99 -32.56
N PRO A 122 14.29 -3.07 -33.31
CA PRO A 122 15.06 -3.34 -34.51
C PRO A 122 14.98 -2.10 -35.39
N THR A 123 16.12 -1.51 -35.74
CA THR A 123 16.15 -0.60 -36.90
C THR A 123 15.86 -1.48 -38.11
N ASP A 124 14.67 -1.31 -38.66
CA ASP A 124 14.34 -1.82 -39.98
C ASP A 124 15.24 -1.04 -40.96
N ASP A 125 16.41 -1.61 -41.25
CA ASP A 125 17.23 -1.19 -42.38
C ASP A 125 16.54 -1.65 -43.67
N SER A 126 15.43 -0.99 -43.97
CA SER A 126 14.82 -0.95 -45.31
C SER A 126 14.94 0.46 -45.89
N ASN A 127 16.20 0.91 -46.01
CA ASN A 127 16.64 1.72 -47.14
C ASN A 127 17.38 0.75 -48.07
N GLY A 128 17.01 0.50 -49.32
CA GLY A 128 16.32 1.32 -50.29
C GLY A 128 17.10 1.15 -51.61
N ILE A 129 16.38 0.76 -52.67
CA ILE A 129 16.77 0.73 -54.10
C ILE A 129 17.71 -0.41 -54.50
#